data_AF-B6IEU5-F1
#
_entry.id   AF-B6IEU5-F1
#
_cell.length_a   1.000
_cell.length_b   1.000
_cell.length_c   1.000
_cell.angle_alpha   90.00
_cell.angle_beta   90.00
_cell.angle_gamma   90.00
#
_symmetry.space_group_name_H-M   'P 1'
#
loop_
_entity.id
_entity.type
_entity.pdbx_description
1 polymer ?
#
loop_
_entity_poly.entity_id
_entity_poly.type
_entity_poly.pdbx_seq_one_letter_code
_entity_poly.pdbx_strand_id
1 'polypeptide(L)'
;MAETMYFTRKIITACSMFFSSLSVIIYLKLILAIFWFKTIRKAPELSLFYWHLRFDIVCTLTQNMMIFIFVITIQFEWFYFDHPNFAFYVFRPVYLLGNMRALLLFIIALDRTVATYFPIKFFKYRKLIPTMAIVAVVVIYGVFDVFVLFGICGEVINVPVGCVMILCGIRPCYVNYWLIYEKTVYALVIALCSFLSFKLFVWNKCQHLEISKELKRANRLALIDTFIIIFFDLLPPVVVSYVPNVFYYLGVINTFFKTLGYVVERCLIAGNLNRKYKNNKKSSAGPLTKTIVMN
;
A
#
# COMPACT_ATOMS: atom_id res chain seq x y z
N MET A 1 -22.52 27.15 -7.52
CA MET A 1 -21.17 26.61 -7.24
C MET A 1 -21.19 25.63 -6.05
N ALA A 2 -21.94 25.89 -4.97
CA ALA A 2 -22.08 24.96 -3.84
C ALA A 2 -22.79 23.63 -4.19
N GLU A 3 -23.82 23.65 -5.04
CA GLU A 3 -24.56 22.42 -5.42
C GLU A 3 -23.75 21.45 -6.29
N THR A 4 -23.00 21.97 -7.27
CA THR A 4 -22.08 21.17 -8.07
C THR A 4 -20.98 20.53 -7.23
N MET A 5 -20.47 21.25 -6.22
CA MET A 5 -19.47 20.74 -5.27
C MET A 5 -20.03 19.64 -4.35
N TYR A 6 -21.28 19.75 -3.90
CA TYR A 6 -21.94 18.71 -3.10
C TYR A 6 -22.17 17.43 -3.91
N PHE A 7 -22.56 17.56 -5.18
CA PHE A 7 -22.73 16.43 -6.10
C PHE A 7 -21.42 15.70 -6.37
N THR A 8 -20.33 16.42 -6.65
CA THR A 8 -18.99 15.84 -6.84
C THR A 8 -18.52 15.07 -5.60
N ARG A 9 -18.75 15.61 -4.40
CA ARG A 9 -18.41 14.93 -3.13
C ARG A 9 -19.17 13.60 -2.95
N LYS A 10 -20.46 13.55 -3.29
CA LYS A 10 -21.25 12.31 -3.26
C LYS A 10 -20.73 11.26 -4.23
N ILE A 11 -20.39 11.66 -5.47
CA ILE A 11 -19.82 10.77 -6.48
C ILE A 11 -18.49 10.18 -6.00
N ILE A 12 -17.56 11.02 -5.56
CA ILE A 12 -16.23 10.57 -5.11
C ILE A 12 -16.37 9.57 -3.94
N THR A 13 -17.28 9.85 -3.00
CA THR A 13 -17.51 8.96 -1.86
C THR A 13 -18.12 7.62 -2.30
N ALA A 14 -19.10 7.63 -3.20
CA ALA A 14 -19.71 6.42 -3.75
C ALA A 14 -18.69 5.56 -4.53
N CYS A 15 -17.88 6.20 -5.39
CA CYS A 15 -16.82 5.50 -6.11
C CYS A 15 -15.74 4.94 -5.16
N SER A 16 -15.38 5.69 -4.11
CA SER A 16 -14.44 5.21 -3.08
C SER A 16 -14.97 3.98 -2.35
N MET A 17 -16.26 3.96 -2.01
CA MET A 17 -16.91 2.82 -1.37
C MET A 17 -16.93 1.59 -2.29
N PHE A 18 -17.21 1.80 -3.58
CA PHE A 18 -17.17 0.73 -4.58
C PHE A 18 -15.75 0.15 -4.73
N PHE A 19 -14.74 1.00 -4.92
CA PHE A 19 -13.35 0.55 -5.06
C PHE A 19 -12.81 -0.10 -3.78
N SER A 20 -13.14 0.43 -2.60
CA SER A 20 -12.75 -0.17 -1.32
C SER A 20 -13.37 -1.56 -1.16
N SER A 21 -14.67 -1.73 -1.42
CA SER A 21 -15.33 -3.03 -1.35
C SER A 21 -14.79 -4.02 -2.37
N LEU A 22 -14.55 -3.57 -3.60
CA LEU A 22 -13.91 -4.38 -4.64
C LEU A 22 -12.51 -4.83 -4.22
N SER A 23 -11.73 -3.94 -3.60
CA SER A 23 -10.39 -4.26 -3.11
C SER A 23 -10.45 -5.39 -2.07
N VAL A 24 -11.34 -5.30 -1.07
CA VAL A 24 -11.53 -6.33 -0.03
C VAL A 24 -11.87 -7.68 -0.66
N ILE A 25 -12.76 -7.72 -1.65
CA ILE A 25 -13.13 -8.95 -2.36
C ILE A 25 -11.92 -9.56 -3.07
N ILE A 26 -11.13 -8.74 -3.78
CA ILE A 26 -9.92 -9.20 -4.48
C ILE A 26 -8.91 -9.78 -3.48
N TYR A 27 -8.68 -9.08 -2.37
CA TYR A 27 -7.78 -9.52 -1.31
C TYR A 27 -8.20 -10.85 -0.68
N LEU A 28 -9.48 -10.98 -0.31
CA LEU A 28 -10.03 -12.21 0.26
C LEU A 28 -9.88 -13.38 -0.72
N LYS A 29 -10.22 -13.18 -2.00
CA LYS A 29 -10.03 -14.20 -3.05
C LYS A 29 -8.57 -14.63 -3.16
N LEU A 30 -7.62 -13.70 -3.10
CA LEU A 30 -6.20 -13.99 -3.24
C LEU A 30 -5.66 -14.79 -2.04
N ILE A 31 -6.04 -14.43 -0.81
CA ILE A 31 -5.67 -15.19 0.39
C ILE A 31 -6.28 -16.58 0.39
N LEU A 32 -7.58 -16.71 0.06
CA LEU A 32 -8.24 -18.01 -0.01
C LEU A 32 -7.55 -18.91 -1.04
N ALA A 33 -7.17 -18.38 -2.20
CA ALA A 33 -6.43 -19.11 -3.23
C ALA A 33 -5.04 -19.60 -2.76
N ILE A 34 -4.34 -18.80 -1.94
CA ILE A 34 -2.98 -19.11 -1.45
C ILE A 34 -2.99 -20.05 -0.23
N PHE A 35 -3.84 -19.77 0.75
CA PHE A 35 -3.82 -20.45 2.05
C PHE A 35 -4.79 -21.62 2.14
N TRP A 36 -6.01 -21.47 1.59
CA TRP A 36 -7.07 -22.46 1.75
C TRP A 36 -7.07 -23.47 0.61
N PHE A 37 -7.25 -22.99 -0.62
CA PHE A 37 -7.31 -23.86 -1.80
C PHE A 37 -5.96 -24.41 -2.22
N LYS A 38 -4.85 -23.88 -1.66
CA LYS A 38 -3.46 -24.24 -2.00
C LYS A 38 -3.18 -24.24 -3.51
N THR A 39 -3.95 -23.47 -4.27
CA THR A 39 -3.81 -23.38 -5.74
C THR A 39 -2.44 -22.83 -6.13
N ILE A 40 -1.82 -22.02 -5.25
CA ILE A 40 -0.47 -21.48 -5.42
C ILE A 40 0.46 -22.11 -4.37
N ARG A 41 1.53 -22.79 -4.82
CA ARG A 41 2.53 -23.41 -3.93
C ARG A 41 3.24 -22.35 -3.09
N LYS A 42 3.24 -22.50 -1.77
CA LYS A 42 3.94 -21.60 -0.84
C LYS A 42 5.45 -21.68 -1.07
N ALA A 43 6.09 -20.54 -1.29
CA ALA A 43 7.55 -20.45 -1.32
C ALA A 43 8.03 -19.72 -0.05
N PRO A 44 9.00 -20.27 0.69
CA PRO A 44 9.53 -19.63 1.91
C PRO A 44 10.21 -18.29 1.60
N GLU A 45 10.73 -18.13 0.38
CA GLU A 45 11.35 -16.90 -0.12
C GLU A 45 10.36 -15.73 -0.29
N LEU A 46 9.05 -16.02 -0.30
CA LEU A 46 7.94 -15.07 -0.40
C LEU A 46 7.23 -14.85 0.95
N SER A 47 7.81 -15.31 2.07
CA SER A 47 7.22 -15.17 3.42
C SER A 47 6.83 -13.74 3.77
N LEU A 48 7.70 -12.78 3.44
CA LEU A 48 7.50 -11.36 3.68
C LEU A 48 6.37 -10.77 2.83
N PHE A 49 6.23 -11.25 1.59
CA PHE A 49 5.12 -10.89 0.71
C PHE A 49 3.78 -11.38 1.27
N TYR A 50 3.72 -12.57 1.89
CA TYR A 50 2.49 -13.05 2.53
C TYR A 50 2.11 -12.26 3.77
N TRP A 51 3.07 -11.81 4.57
CA TRP A 51 2.80 -10.94 5.72
C TRP A 51 2.28 -9.58 5.28
N HIS A 52 2.90 -8.99 4.25
CA HIS A 52 2.41 -7.77 3.62
C HIS A 52 0.97 -7.92 3.10
N LEU A 53 0.65 -9.05 2.46
CA LEU A 53 -0.71 -9.31 1.99
C LEU A 53 -1.74 -9.35 3.14
N ARG A 54 -1.39 -9.92 4.29
CA ARG A 54 -2.28 -9.92 5.47
C ARG A 54 -2.44 -8.52 6.05
N PHE A 55 -1.34 -7.78 6.17
CA PHE A 55 -1.36 -6.42 6.69
C PHE A 55 -2.23 -5.50 5.83
N ASP A 56 -2.14 -5.64 4.52
CA ASP A 56 -2.91 -4.83 3.57
C ASP A 56 -4.42 -5.12 3.60
N ILE A 57 -4.83 -6.32 4.01
CA ILE A 57 -6.25 -6.63 4.28
C ILE A 57 -6.76 -5.86 5.49
N VAL A 58 -5.99 -5.85 6.58
CA VAL A 58 -6.35 -5.09 7.77
C VAL A 58 -6.48 -3.62 7.39
N CYS A 59 -5.53 -3.08 6.60
CA CYS A 59 -5.60 -1.72 6.09
C CYS A 59 -6.86 -1.45 5.26
N THR A 60 -7.19 -2.32 4.30
CA THR A 60 -8.37 -2.11 3.44
C THR A 60 -9.69 -2.30 4.17
N LEU A 61 -9.77 -3.23 5.14
CA LEU A 61 -10.95 -3.38 5.99
C LEU A 61 -11.18 -2.14 6.86
N THR A 62 -10.14 -1.63 7.54
CA THR A 62 -10.25 -0.42 8.36
C THR A 62 -10.62 0.81 7.51
N GLN A 63 -10.07 0.93 6.30
CA GLN A 63 -10.46 1.98 5.36
C GLN A 63 -11.92 1.86 4.92
N ASN A 64 -12.41 0.65 4.66
CA ASN A 64 -13.81 0.44 4.30
C ASN A 64 -14.75 0.82 5.44
N MET A 65 -14.43 0.43 6.68
CA MET A 65 -15.18 0.83 7.87
C MET A 65 -15.24 2.35 8.02
N MET A 66 -14.11 3.04 7.79
CA MET A 66 -14.05 4.49 7.84
C MET A 66 -14.91 5.16 6.76
N ILE A 67 -14.90 4.67 5.51
CA ILE A 67 -15.77 5.20 4.46
C ILE A 67 -17.24 4.97 4.79
N PHE A 68 -17.59 3.78 5.29
CA PHE A 68 -18.96 3.43 5.67
C PHE A 68 -19.49 4.33 6.78
N ILE A 69 -18.69 4.53 7.84
CA ILE A 69 -19.02 5.43 8.94
C ILE A 69 -19.13 6.87 8.44
N PHE A 70 -18.23 7.32 7.56
CA PHE A 70 -18.30 8.65 6.95
C PHE A 70 -19.61 8.87 6.16
N VAL A 71 -20.06 7.87 5.40
CA VAL A 71 -21.35 7.91 4.70
C VAL A 71 -22.52 8.03 5.67
N ILE A 72 -22.53 7.25 6.75
CA ILE A 72 -23.56 7.33 7.80
C ILE A 72 -23.58 8.73 8.42
N THR A 73 -22.41 9.31 8.73
CA THR A 73 -22.34 10.65 9.33
C THR A 73 -22.84 11.76 8.41
N ILE A 74 -22.75 11.61 7.09
CA ILE A 74 -23.31 12.57 6.13
C ILE A 74 -24.85 12.49 6.10
N GLN A 75 -25.42 11.31 6.38
CA GLN A 75 -26.88 11.11 6.37
C GLN A 75 -27.53 11.47 7.71
N PHE A 76 -26.78 11.32 8.82
CA PHE A 76 -27.25 11.53 10.19
C PHE A 76 -26.38 12.55 10.92
N GLU A 77 -26.54 13.83 10.56
CA GLU A 77 -25.70 14.93 11.07
C GLU A 77 -25.75 15.06 12.60
N TRP A 78 -26.91 14.79 13.22
CA TRP A 78 -27.14 14.90 14.67
C TRP A 78 -26.18 14.03 15.52
N PHE A 79 -25.88 12.81 15.08
CA PHE A 79 -24.98 11.91 15.81
C PHE A 79 -23.54 12.45 15.92
N TYR A 80 -23.12 13.22 14.92
CA TYR A 80 -21.80 13.85 14.90
C TYR A 80 -21.73 15.06 15.84
N PHE A 81 -22.83 15.81 15.95
CA PHE A 81 -22.93 16.95 16.87
C PHE A 81 -22.86 16.49 18.34
N ASP A 82 -23.50 15.37 18.67
CA ASP A 82 -23.50 14.82 20.03
C ASP A 82 -22.17 14.15 20.42
N HIS A 83 -21.43 13.62 19.44
CA HIS A 83 -20.18 12.91 19.66
C HIS A 83 -19.05 13.38 18.71
N PRO A 84 -18.55 14.62 18.84
CA PRO A 84 -17.54 15.17 17.92
C PRO A 84 -16.23 14.37 17.93
N ASN A 85 -15.88 13.78 19.08
CA ASN A 85 -14.69 12.95 19.24
C ASN A 85 -14.77 11.59 18.53
N PHE A 86 -15.96 11.14 18.12
CA PHE A 86 -16.13 9.87 17.41
C PHE A 86 -15.36 9.85 16.08
N ALA A 87 -15.30 10.98 15.38
CA ALA A 87 -14.54 11.14 14.15
C ALA A 87 -13.06 10.76 14.37
N PHE A 88 -12.45 11.27 15.43
CA PHE A 88 -11.05 11.02 15.74
C PHE A 88 -10.76 9.52 15.84
N TYR A 89 -11.61 8.75 16.52
CA TYR A 89 -11.45 7.30 16.69
C TYR A 89 -11.63 6.49 15.40
N VAL A 90 -12.44 6.98 14.46
CA VAL A 90 -12.73 6.29 13.19
C VAL A 90 -11.59 6.46 12.20
N PHE A 91 -11.13 7.69 12.04
CA PHE A 91 -10.10 7.99 11.06
C PHE A 91 -8.70 7.65 11.58
N ARG A 92 -8.41 7.79 12.88
CA ARG A 92 -7.05 7.59 13.42
C ARG A 92 -6.45 6.22 13.06
N PRO A 93 -7.16 5.09 13.21
CA PRO A 93 -6.64 3.77 12.83
C PRO A 93 -6.25 3.71 11.35
N VAL A 94 -6.97 4.38 10.46
CA VAL A 94 -6.68 4.41 9.02
C VAL A 94 -5.33 5.07 8.73
N TYR A 95 -5.07 6.22 9.34
CA TYR A 95 -3.80 6.94 9.14
C TYR A 95 -2.62 6.19 9.74
N LEU A 96 -2.79 5.64 10.95
CA LEU A 96 -1.76 4.84 11.61
C LEU A 96 -1.38 3.61 10.76
N LEU A 97 -2.38 2.85 10.30
CA LEU A 97 -2.15 1.69 9.43
C LEU A 97 -1.56 2.11 8.07
N GLY A 98 -1.95 3.27 7.53
CA GLY A 98 -1.35 3.85 6.34
C GLY A 98 0.16 4.12 6.50
N ASN A 99 0.57 4.75 7.61
CA ASN A 99 1.97 5.06 7.88
C ASN A 99 2.81 3.80 8.09
N MET A 100 2.26 2.82 8.82
CA MET A 100 2.87 1.50 8.99
C MET A 100 3.02 0.77 7.64
N ARG A 101 2.01 0.85 6.76
CA ARG A 101 2.06 0.27 5.42
C ARG A 101 3.16 0.91 4.57
N ALA A 102 3.27 2.24 4.59
CA ALA A 102 4.32 2.95 3.85
C ALA A 102 5.72 2.49 4.29
N LEU A 103 5.95 2.33 5.61
CA LEU A 103 7.20 1.79 6.14
C LEU A 103 7.46 0.36 5.67
N LEU A 104 6.42 -0.49 5.70
CA LEU A 104 6.52 -1.87 5.25
C LEU A 104 6.90 -1.95 3.76
N LEU A 105 6.30 -1.09 2.90
CA LEU A 105 6.65 -0.98 1.48
C LEU A 105 8.10 -0.53 1.28
N PHE A 106 8.59 0.41 2.09
CA PHE A 106 10.00 0.81 2.08
C PHE A 106 10.94 -0.34 2.43
N ILE A 107 10.65 -1.09 3.49
CA ILE A 107 11.46 -2.25 3.87
C ILE A 107 11.45 -3.32 2.78
N ILE A 108 10.29 -3.56 2.14
CA ILE A 108 10.16 -4.48 0.99
C ILE A 108 11.04 -4.02 -0.19
N ALA A 109 10.98 -2.73 -0.53
CA ALA A 109 11.77 -2.18 -1.63
C ALA A 109 13.28 -2.30 -1.34
N LEU A 110 13.68 -2.02 -0.10
CA LEU A 110 15.06 -2.16 0.35
C LEU A 110 15.53 -3.63 0.29
N ASP A 111 14.73 -4.58 0.80
CA ASP A 111 15.02 -6.01 0.76
C ASP A 111 15.24 -6.49 -0.69
N ARG A 112 14.36 -6.08 -1.61
CA ARG A 112 14.46 -6.41 -3.05
C ARG A 112 15.71 -5.82 -3.70
N THR A 113 16.04 -4.56 -3.38
CA THR A 113 17.23 -3.90 -3.92
C THR A 113 18.50 -4.57 -3.40
N VAL A 114 18.60 -4.85 -2.09
CA VAL A 114 19.75 -5.56 -1.51
C VAL A 114 19.91 -6.97 -2.10
N ALA A 115 18.81 -7.71 -2.27
CA ALA A 115 18.83 -9.03 -2.88
C ALA A 115 19.35 -9.02 -4.33
N THR A 116 19.00 -7.99 -5.09
CA THR A 116 19.40 -7.85 -6.50
C THR A 116 20.81 -7.30 -6.63
N TYR A 117 21.23 -6.40 -5.73
CA TYR A 117 22.58 -5.84 -5.73
C TYR A 117 23.63 -6.82 -5.22
N PHE A 118 23.33 -7.56 -4.15
CA PHE A 118 24.26 -8.46 -3.45
C PHE A 118 23.63 -9.85 -3.17
N PRO A 119 23.36 -10.67 -4.21
CA PRO A 119 22.61 -11.92 -4.06
C PRO A 119 23.28 -12.96 -3.13
N ILE A 120 24.61 -13.09 -3.18
CA ILE A 120 25.36 -14.08 -2.39
C ILE A 120 25.32 -13.74 -0.89
N LYS A 121 25.55 -12.46 -0.56
CA LYS A 121 25.46 -11.99 0.83
C LYS A 121 24.03 -12.10 1.33
N PHE A 122 23.05 -11.70 0.52
CA PHE A 122 21.64 -11.78 0.87
C PHE A 122 21.21 -13.21 1.21
N PHE A 123 21.58 -14.22 0.41
CA PHE A 123 21.20 -15.61 0.70
C PHE A 123 21.77 -16.13 2.03
N LYS A 124 22.99 -15.72 2.39
CA LYS A 124 23.64 -16.10 3.66
C LYS A 124 23.01 -15.40 4.87
N TYR A 125 22.76 -14.09 4.78
CA TYR A 125 22.26 -13.29 5.91
C TYR A 125 20.72 -13.31 6.06
N ARG A 126 19.95 -13.68 5.03
CA ARG A 126 18.48 -13.72 5.11
C ARG A 126 17.95 -14.72 6.14
N LYS A 127 18.69 -15.81 6.40
CA LYS A 127 18.33 -16.75 7.49
C LYS A 127 18.43 -16.10 8.88
N LEU A 128 19.20 -15.02 9.01
CA LEU A 128 19.46 -14.32 10.27
C LEU A 128 18.39 -13.25 10.56
N ILE A 129 17.74 -12.69 9.54
CA ILE A 129 16.67 -11.68 9.70
C ILE A 129 15.32 -12.38 9.57
N PRO A 130 14.68 -12.80 10.67
CA PRO A 130 13.37 -13.41 10.59
C PRO A 130 12.34 -12.38 10.12
N THR A 131 11.37 -12.80 9.32
CA THR A 131 10.24 -11.96 8.88
C THR A 131 9.50 -11.34 10.07
N MET A 132 9.49 -12.03 11.22
CA MET A 132 8.92 -11.53 12.48
C MET A 132 9.64 -10.29 13.01
N ALA A 133 10.96 -10.16 12.83
CA ALA A 133 11.68 -8.95 13.23
C ALA A 133 11.25 -7.73 12.41
N ILE A 134 11.00 -7.92 11.11
CA ILE A 134 10.52 -6.85 10.23
C ILE A 134 9.12 -6.41 10.65
N VAL A 135 8.23 -7.35 10.95
CA VAL A 135 6.88 -7.03 11.47
C VAL A 135 6.98 -6.29 12.81
N ALA A 136 7.88 -6.71 13.71
CA ALA A 136 8.10 -6.04 14.98
C ALA A 136 8.55 -4.58 14.80
N VAL A 137 9.47 -4.30 13.87
CA VAL A 137 9.90 -2.92 13.55
C VAL A 137 8.73 -2.05 13.09
N VAL A 138 7.84 -2.58 12.24
CA VAL A 138 6.65 -1.84 11.78
C VAL A 138 5.68 -1.54 12.93
N VAL A 139 5.49 -2.50 13.84
CA VAL A 139 4.63 -2.30 15.03
C VAL A 139 5.25 -1.27 15.98
N ILE A 140 6.55 -1.34 16.24
CA ILE A 140 7.28 -0.37 17.06
C ILE A 140 7.15 1.04 16.48
N TYR A 141 7.29 1.18 15.16
CA TYR A 141 7.07 2.46 14.49
C TYR A 141 5.64 2.97 14.72
N GLY A 142 4.63 2.10 14.70
CA GLY A 142 3.26 2.46 15.04
C GLY A 142 3.11 3.04 16.44
N VAL A 143 3.76 2.43 17.43
CA VAL A 143 3.77 2.95 18.81
C VAL A 143 4.46 4.32 18.86
N PHE A 144 5.57 4.47 18.14
CA PHE A 144 6.27 5.74 18.02
C PHE A 144 5.40 6.84 17.37
N ASP A 145 4.67 6.54 16.30
CA ASP A 145 3.74 7.47 15.64
C ASP A 145 2.63 7.93 16.61
N VAL A 146 2.13 7.02 17.46
CA VAL A 146 1.19 7.38 18.53
C VAL A 146 1.83 8.29 19.58
N PHE A 147 3.07 8.01 19.97
CA PHE A 147 3.84 8.84 20.89
C PHE A 147 4.12 10.24 20.31
N VAL A 148 4.43 10.37 19.03
CA VAL A 148 4.62 11.67 18.37
C VAL A 148 3.35 12.51 18.46
N LEU A 149 2.17 11.91 18.23
CA LEU A 149 0.91 12.65 18.32
C LEU A 149 0.64 13.17 19.75
N PHE A 150 0.63 12.28 20.74
CA PHE A 150 0.19 12.64 22.09
C PHE A 150 1.31 13.24 22.95
N GLY A 151 2.54 12.75 22.80
CA GLY A 151 3.69 13.18 23.59
C GLY A 151 4.37 14.43 23.02
N ILE A 152 4.70 14.43 21.73
CA ILE A 152 5.46 15.54 21.12
C ILE A 152 4.53 16.68 20.69
N CYS A 153 3.49 16.37 19.92
CA CYS A 153 2.57 17.39 19.42
C CYS A 153 1.48 17.78 20.43
N GLY A 154 1.34 17.06 21.55
CA GLY A 154 0.40 17.41 22.63
C GLY A 154 -1.05 17.44 22.16
N GLU A 155 -1.46 16.50 21.32
CA GLU A 155 -2.83 16.43 20.83
C GLU A 155 -3.81 16.15 21.97
N VAL A 156 -4.86 16.95 22.06
CA VAL A 156 -5.97 16.73 23.00
C VAL A 156 -7.14 16.23 22.18
N ILE A 157 -7.86 15.21 22.65
CA ILE A 157 -9.02 14.65 21.94
C ILE A 157 -10.20 15.62 22.07
N ASN A 158 -10.17 16.70 21.28
CA ASN A 158 -11.21 17.73 21.26
C ASN A 158 -11.40 18.22 19.82
N VAL A 159 -12.31 17.56 19.08
CA VAL A 159 -12.60 17.89 17.69
C VAL A 159 -13.62 19.04 17.66
N PRO A 160 -13.36 20.16 16.93
CA PRO A 160 -14.30 21.27 16.86
C PRO A 160 -15.59 20.87 16.14
N VAL A 161 -16.72 21.42 16.59
CA VAL A 161 -18.03 21.25 15.93
C VAL A 161 -17.98 21.82 14.50
N GLY A 162 -18.51 21.08 13.53
CA GLY A 162 -18.45 21.41 12.10
C GLY A 162 -17.18 20.93 11.38
N CYS A 163 -16.32 20.14 12.04
CA CYS A 163 -15.10 19.61 11.43
C CYS A 163 -15.36 18.46 10.45
N VAL A 164 -15.61 18.77 9.18
CA VAL A 164 -15.92 17.77 8.16
C VAL A 164 -14.70 16.93 7.73
N MET A 165 -13.49 17.37 8.05
CA MET A 165 -12.22 16.76 7.64
C MET A 165 -11.26 16.57 8.82
N ILE A 166 -10.51 15.46 8.82
CA ILE A 166 -9.61 15.16 9.93
C ILE A 166 -8.48 16.18 10.13
N LEU A 167 -8.04 16.85 9.07
CA LEU A 167 -6.97 17.84 9.18
C LEU A 167 -7.39 19.05 10.04
N CYS A 168 -8.69 19.25 10.27
CA CYS A 168 -9.19 20.31 11.15
C CYS A 168 -9.28 19.85 12.62
N GLY A 169 -9.33 18.54 12.88
CA GLY A 169 -9.42 17.95 14.21
C GLY A 169 -8.08 17.49 14.78
N ILE A 170 -6.97 17.87 14.14
CA ILE A 170 -5.61 17.54 14.57
C ILE A 170 -4.76 18.81 14.52
N ARG A 171 -3.85 18.98 15.49
CA ARG A 171 -2.91 20.12 15.50
C ARG A 171 -2.03 20.12 14.25
N PRO A 172 -1.70 21.31 13.71
CA PRO A 172 -0.80 21.46 12.56
C PRO A 172 0.57 20.78 12.71
N CYS A 173 1.06 20.65 13.95
CA CYS A 173 2.30 19.94 14.27
C CYS A 173 2.32 18.52 13.68
N TYR A 174 1.29 17.72 13.96
CA TYR A 174 1.25 16.34 13.51
C TYR A 174 0.92 16.23 12.02
N VAL A 175 0.07 17.13 11.50
CA VAL A 175 -0.22 17.19 10.06
C VAL A 175 1.05 17.39 9.24
N ASN A 176 1.93 18.31 9.68
CA ASN A 176 3.22 18.56 9.02
C ASN A 176 4.16 17.37 9.15
N TYR A 177 4.28 16.77 10.35
CA TYR A 177 5.06 15.55 10.56
C TYR A 177 4.62 14.44 9.60
N TRP A 178 3.31 14.17 9.55
CA TRP A 178 2.72 13.12 8.73
C TRP A 178 2.97 13.35 7.23
N LEU A 179 2.74 14.56 6.73
CA LEU A 179 2.99 14.90 5.31
C LEU A 179 4.47 14.78 4.93
N ILE A 180 5.39 15.22 5.81
CA ILE A 180 6.83 15.12 5.57
C ILE A 180 7.23 13.64 5.55
N TYR A 181 6.77 12.86 6.52
CA TYR A 181 7.05 11.43 6.61
C TYR A 181 6.55 10.69 5.36
N GLU A 182 5.28 10.86 4.99
CA GLU A 182 4.68 10.16 3.86
C GLU A 182 5.41 10.45 2.54
N LYS A 183 5.68 11.73 2.26
CA LYS A 183 6.45 12.13 1.07
C LYS A 183 7.85 11.54 1.06
N THR A 184 8.55 11.58 2.20
CA THR A 184 9.93 11.10 2.31
C THR A 184 10.00 9.59 2.08
N VAL A 185 9.13 8.83 2.72
CA VAL A 185 9.11 7.36 2.60
C VAL A 185 8.78 6.94 1.17
N TYR A 186 7.73 7.50 0.56
CA TYR A 186 7.39 7.16 -0.82
C TYR A 186 8.47 7.61 -1.83
N ALA A 187 9.13 8.74 -1.61
CA ALA A 187 10.27 9.16 -2.44
C ALA A 187 11.43 8.16 -2.35
N LEU A 188 11.75 7.67 -1.15
CA LEU A 188 12.77 6.64 -0.95
C LEU A 188 12.39 5.31 -1.62
N VAL A 189 11.13 4.89 -1.54
CA VAL A 189 10.62 3.71 -2.25
C VAL A 189 10.81 3.85 -3.76
N ILE A 190 10.41 4.98 -4.33
CA ILE A 190 10.54 5.27 -5.76
C ILE A 190 12.01 5.26 -6.18
N ALA A 191 12.90 5.87 -5.38
CA ALA A 191 14.34 5.85 -5.64
C ALA A 191 14.88 4.41 -5.66
N LEU A 192 14.57 3.60 -4.64
CA LEU A 192 15.00 2.20 -4.57
C LEU A 192 14.50 1.35 -5.75
N CYS A 193 13.23 1.50 -6.12
CA CYS A 193 12.67 0.81 -7.28
C CYS A 193 13.32 1.28 -8.59
N SER A 194 13.68 2.55 -8.69
CA SER A 194 14.37 3.09 -9.87
C SER A 194 15.80 2.55 -9.99
N PHE A 195 16.54 2.45 -8.87
CA PHE A 195 17.84 1.78 -8.82
C PHE A 195 17.74 0.32 -9.24
N LEU A 196 16.73 -0.41 -8.75
CA LEU A 196 16.47 -1.80 -9.14
C LEU A 196 16.27 -1.93 -10.66
N SER A 197 15.39 -1.11 -11.24
CA SER A 197 15.12 -1.11 -12.67
C SER A 197 16.34 -0.72 -13.51
N PHE A 198 17.12 0.27 -13.04
CA PHE A 198 18.35 0.68 -13.71
C PHE A 198 19.39 -0.45 -13.74
N LYS A 199 19.63 -1.13 -12.61
CA LYS A 199 20.56 -2.27 -12.56
C LYS A 199 20.14 -3.38 -13.53
N LEU A 200 18.85 -3.72 -13.56
CA LEU A 200 18.32 -4.73 -14.48
C LEU A 200 18.48 -4.32 -15.95
N PHE A 201 18.34 -3.02 -16.25
CA PHE A 201 18.56 -2.48 -17.59
C PHE A 201 20.04 -2.49 -18.00
N VAL A 202 20.95 -2.11 -17.10
CA VAL A 202 22.40 -2.17 -17.35
C VAL A 202 22.85 -3.62 -17.57
N TRP A 203 22.36 -4.56 -16.75
CA TRP A 203 22.65 -5.98 -16.92
C TRP A 203 22.17 -6.51 -18.28
N ASN A 204 20.99 -6.08 -18.75
CA ASN A 204 20.46 -6.40 -20.07
C ASN A 204 21.39 -5.94 -21.21
N LYS A 205 21.87 -4.70 -21.12
CA LYS A 205 22.59 -4.06 -22.23
C LYS A 205 24.08 -4.43 -22.25
N CYS A 206 24.71 -4.56 -21.08
CA CYS A 206 26.16 -4.76 -20.98
C CYS A 206 26.59 -6.22 -21.08
N GLN A 207 25.76 -7.19 -20.69
CA GLN A 207 26.18 -8.59 -20.68
C GLN A 207 25.75 -9.39 -21.92
N HIS A 208 24.97 -8.82 -22.85
CA HIS A 208 24.46 -9.51 -24.06
C HIS A 208 23.83 -10.90 -23.81
N LEU A 209 23.53 -11.23 -22.55
CA LEU A 209 22.86 -12.46 -22.17
C LEU A 209 21.41 -12.35 -22.61
N GLU A 210 20.92 -13.35 -23.33
CA GLU A 210 19.49 -13.49 -23.62
C GLU A 210 18.72 -13.43 -22.30
N ILE A 211 18.12 -12.27 -22.02
CA ILE A 211 17.33 -12.11 -20.82
C ILE A 211 16.19 -13.11 -20.86
N SER A 212 16.14 -13.97 -19.85
CA SER A 212 15.01 -14.86 -19.65
C SER A 212 13.72 -14.03 -19.65
N LYS A 213 12.68 -14.52 -20.33
CA LYS A 213 11.37 -13.84 -20.38
C LYS A 213 10.84 -13.46 -18.99
N GLU A 214 11.26 -14.18 -17.96
CA GLU A 214 10.94 -13.92 -16.55
C GLU A 214 11.63 -12.66 -15.97
N LEU A 215 12.90 -12.38 -16.30
CA LEU A 215 13.58 -11.16 -15.83
C LEU A 215 12.99 -9.89 -16.46
N LYS A 216 12.76 -9.91 -17.79
CA LYS A 216 12.13 -8.78 -18.51
C LYS A 216 10.73 -8.48 -17.94
N ARG A 217 10.01 -9.53 -17.57
CA ARG A 217 8.70 -9.43 -16.93
C ARG A 217 8.80 -8.86 -15.51
N ALA A 218 9.76 -9.30 -14.71
CA ALA A 218 9.98 -8.77 -13.36
C ALA A 218 10.31 -7.27 -13.39
N ASN A 219 11.17 -6.84 -14.33
CA ASN A 219 11.49 -5.43 -14.53
C ASN A 219 10.26 -4.60 -14.94
N ARG A 220 9.45 -5.08 -15.91
CA ARG A 220 8.19 -4.41 -16.29
C ARG A 220 7.23 -4.31 -15.10
N LEU A 221 7.16 -5.34 -14.27
CA LEU A 221 6.29 -5.34 -13.09
C LEU A 221 6.74 -4.28 -12.08
N ALA A 222 8.05 -4.22 -11.79
CA ALA A 222 8.62 -3.23 -10.89
C ALA A 222 8.40 -1.79 -11.39
N LEU A 223 8.53 -1.55 -12.69
CA LEU A 223 8.29 -0.22 -13.26
C LEU A 223 6.82 0.20 -13.15
N ILE A 224 5.88 -0.72 -13.41
CA ILE A 224 4.44 -0.43 -13.24
C ILE A 224 4.12 -0.21 -11.76
N ASP A 225 4.71 -0.99 -10.85
CA ASP A 225 4.56 -0.82 -9.40
C ASP A 225 5.02 0.59 -8.96
N THR A 226 6.18 1.05 -9.43
CA THR A 226 6.66 2.42 -9.19
C THR A 226 5.70 3.47 -9.74
N PHE A 227 5.17 3.26 -10.94
CA PHE A 227 4.20 4.19 -11.54
C PHE A 227 2.91 4.28 -10.70
N ILE A 228 2.41 3.15 -10.21
CA ILE A 228 1.24 3.11 -9.32
C ILE A 228 1.52 3.92 -8.05
N ILE A 229 2.68 3.73 -7.40
CA ILE A 229 3.05 4.47 -6.18
C ILE A 229 3.15 5.97 -6.45
N ILE A 230 3.75 6.39 -7.57
CA ILE A 230 3.84 7.81 -7.95
C ILE A 230 2.45 8.44 -8.07
N PHE A 231 1.56 7.81 -8.83
CA PHE A 231 0.25 8.38 -9.16
C PHE A 231 -0.76 8.30 -8.02
N PHE A 232 -0.79 7.18 -7.28
CA PHE A 232 -1.84 6.92 -6.29
C PHE A 232 -1.41 7.23 -4.86
N ASP A 233 -0.12 7.18 -4.54
CA ASP A 233 0.37 7.35 -3.17
C ASP A 233 1.16 8.64 -2.96
N LEU A 234 2.02 9.06 -3.90
CA LEU A 234 2.83 10.28 -3.75
C LEU A 234 2.12 11.56 -4.21
N LEU A 235 1.37 11.50 -5.31
CA LEU A 235 0.72 12.67 -5.91
C LEU A 235 -0.32 13.32 -4.96
N PRO A 236 -1.21 12.58 -4.29
CA PRO A 236 -2.21 13.22 -3.43
C PRO A 236 -1.60 14.02 -2.25
N PRO A 237 -0.63 13.50 -1.45
CA PRO A 237 0.04 14.28 -0.40
C PRO A 237 0.82 15.49 -0.90
N VAL A 238 1.41 15.41 -2.10
CA VAL A 238 2.10 16.55 -2.73
C VAL A 238 1.08 17.65 -3.08
N VAL A 239 -0.04 17.30 -3.71
CA VAL A 239 -1.10 18.26 -4.05
C VAL A 239 -1.67 18.93 -2.79
N VAL A 240 -1.94 18.16 -1.72
CA VAL A 240 -2.39 18.71 -0.41
C VAL A 240 -1.44 19.77 0.12
N SER A 241 -0.13 19.55 -0.05
CA SER A 241 0.89 20.46 0.46
C SER A 241 0.97 21.79 -0.28
N TYR A 242 0.62 21.82 -1.57
CA TYR A 242 0.69 23.03 -2.40
C TYR A 242 -0.65 23.75 -2.48
N VAL A 243 -1.78 23.02 -2.37
CA VAL A 243 -3.12 23.60 -2.47
C VAL A 243 -4.02 23.10 -1.33
N PRO A 244 -3.94 23.70 -0.12
CA PRO A 244 -4.67 23.22 1.06
C PRO A 244 -6.20 23.30 0.90
N ASN A 245 -6.71 24.23 0.08
CA ASN A 245 -8.15 24.44 -0.11
C ASN A 245 -8.82 23.41 -1.04
N VAL A 246 -8.08 22.68 -1.89
CA VAL A 246 -8.67 21.73 -2.86
C VAL A 246 -9.34 20.54 -2.15
N PHE A 247 -8.81 20.13 -1.00
CA PHE A 247 -9.34 19.01 -0.23
C PHE A 247 -10.48 19.38 0.71
N TYR A 248 -10.61 20.68 1.07
CA TYR A 248 -11.77 21.18 1.82
C TYR A 248 -13.09 20.92 1.05
N TYR A 249 -13.04 21.01 -0.29
CA TYR A 249 -14.22 20.85 -1.15
C TYR A 249 -14.42 19.45 -1.71
N LEU A 250 -13.36 18.66 -1.87
CA LEU A 250 -13.43 17.38 -2.57
C LEU A 250 -13.54 16.14 -1.66
N GLY A 251 -13.57 16.32 -0.33
CA GLY A 251 -13.76 15.24 0.61
C GLY A 251 -12.59 14.25 0.64
N VAL A 252 -12.89 12.95 0.75
CA VAL A 252 -11.89 11.89 1.00
C VAL A 252 -11.11 11.47 -0.27
N ILE A 253 -10.66 12.45 -1.07
CA ILE A 253 -9.91 12.19 -2.31
C ILE A 253 -8.64 11.35 -2.06
N ASN A 254 -7.95 11.57 -0.94
CA ASN A 254 -6.75 10.78 -0.63
C ASN A 254 -7.09 9.29 -0.53
N THR A 255 -8.21 8.97 0.13
CA THR A 255 -8.70 7.59 0.22
C THR A 255 -9.19 7.07 -1.12
N PHE A 256 -9.79 7.91 -1.98
CA PHE A 256 -10.15 7.52 -3.34
C PHE A 256 -8.92 7.06 -4.15
N PHE A 257 -7.87 7.90 -4.23
CA PHE A 257 -6.65 7.56 -4.98
C PHE A 257 -5.97 6.32 -4.39
N LYS A 258 -5.87 6.22 -3.06
CA LYS A 258 -5.28 5.04 -2.41
C LYS A 258 -6.07 3.75 -2.67
N THR A 259 -7.40 3.78 -2.51
CA THR A 259 -8.22 2.58 -2.75
C THR A 259 -8.18 2.14 -4.22
N LEU A 260 -8.17 3.08 -5.16
CA LEU A 260 -7.99 2.79 -6.58
C LEU A 260 -6.59 2.20 -6.86
N GLY A 261 -5.53 2.80 -6.31
CA GLY A 261 -4.17 2.28 -6.40
C GLY A 261 -4.07 0.84 -5.89
N TYR A 262 -4.71 0.54 -4.75
CA TYR A 262 -4.72 -0.81 -4.19
C TYR A 262 -5.42 -1.82 -5.12
N VAL A 263 -6.55 -1.46 -5.73
CA VAL A 263 -7.23 -2.32 -6.71
C VAL A 263 -6.31 -2.61 -7.90
N VAL A 264 -5.66 -1.59 -8.45
CA VAL A 264 -4.76 -1.73 -9.61
C VAL A 264 -3.56 -2.61 -9.28
N GLU A 265 -2.88 -2.34 -8.16
CA GLU A 265 -1.73 -3.11 -7.67
C GLU A 265 -2.08 -4.59 -7.52
N ARG A 266 -3.23 -4.89 -6.91
CA ARG A 266 -3.67 -6.26 -6.64
C ARG A 266 -4.17 -7.00 -7.87
N CYS A 267 -4.85 -6.32 -8.79
CA CYS A 267 -5.19 -6.90 -10.09
C CYS A 267 -3.93 -7.33 -10.85
N LEU A 268 -2.88 -6.50 -10.81
CA LEU A 268 -1.59 -6.78 -11.46
C LEU A 268 -0.85 -7.96 -10.81
N ILE A 269 -0.85 -8.04 -9.48
CA ILE A 269 -0.28 -9.17 -8.73
C ILE A 269 -1.05 -10.47 -9.01
N ALA A 270 -2.38 -10.44 -8.95
CA ALA A 270 -3.25 -11.60 -9.20
C ALA A 270 -3.06 -12.13 -10.63
N GLY A 271 -3.01 -11.23 -11.63
CA GLY A 271 -2.71 -11.58 -13.01
C GLY A 271 -1.33 -12.21 -13.16
N ASN A 272 -0.33 -11.71 -12.42
CA ASN A 272 1.02 -12.26 -12.47
C ASN A 272 1.09 -13.70 -11.93
N LEU A 273 0.50 -13.91 -10.75
CA LEU A 273 0.43 -15.21 -10.06
C LEU A 273 -0.33 -16.25 -10.89
N ASN A 274 -1.51 -15.90 -11.43
CA ASN A 274 -2.29 -16.80 -12.27
C ASN A 274 -1.52 -17.26 -13.52
N ARG A 275 -0.73 -16.38 -14.12
CA ARG A 275 0.10 -16.74 -15.28
C ARG A 275 1.26 -17.65 -14.89
N LYS A 276 1.92 -17.42 -13.75
CA LYS A 276 2.96 -18.34 -13.23
C LYS A 276 2.37 -19.73 -12.94
N TYR A 277 1.18 -19.78 -12.35
CA TYR A 277 0.46 -21.04 -12.13
C TYR A 277 0.17 -21.78 -13.45
N LYS A 278 -0.35 -21.10 -14.47
CA LYS A 278 -0.60 -21.69 -15.79
C LYS A 278 0.69 -22.21 -16.46
N ASN A 279 1.80 -21.48 -16.35
CA ASN A 279 3.08 -21.91 -16.89
C ASN A 279 3.61 -23.17 -16.18
N ASN A 280 3.52 -23.22 -14.84
CA ASN A 280 3.91 -24.42 -14.08
C ASN A 280 3.02 -25.63 -14.39
N LYS A 281 1.71 -25.43 -14.58
CA LYS A 281 0.79 -26.51 -14.98
C LYS A 281 1.10 -27.05 -16.38
N LYS A 282 1.46 -26.17 -17.34
CA LYS A 282 1.91 -26.58 -18.68
C LYS A 282 3.25 -27.34 -18.64
N SER A 283 4.18 -26.89 -17.79
CA SER A 283 5.47 -27.58 -17.61
C SER A 283 5.33 -28.95 -16.93
N SER A 284 4.29 -29.14 -16.10
CA SER A 284 4.01 -30.41 -15.42
C SER A 284 3.12 -31.38 -16.23
N ALA A 285 2.56 -30.92 -17.37
CA ALA A 285 1.68 -31.70 -18.24
C ALA A 285 2.30 -31.94 -19.65
N GLY A 286 3.57 -31.57 -19.84
CA GLY A 286 4.31 -31.89 -21.07
C GLY A 286 4.88 -33.31 -21.02
N PRO A 287 4.98 -34.03 -22.15
CA PRO A 287 5.65 -35.32 -22.20
C PRO A 287 7.08 -35.15 -21.72
N LEU A 288 7.49 -36.06 -20.84
CA LEU A 288 8.82 -36.17 -20.28
C LEU A 288 9.78 -36.63 -21.39
N THR A 289 10.24 -35.70 -22.22
CA THR A 289 11.21 -35.99 -23.28
C THR A 289 12.45 -35.11 -23.12
N LYS A 290 13.45 -35.74 -22.48
CA LYS A 290 14.87 -35.77 -22.87
C LYS A 290 15.68 -34.46 -22.85
N THR A 291 16.58 -34.42 -21.85
CA THR A 291 18.05 -34.29 -22.00
C THR A 291 18.73 -32.97 -21.54
N ILE A 292 19.42 -33.06 -20.37
CA ILE A 292 20.83 -32.68 -20.03
C ILE A 292 21.37 -31.33 -20.59
N VAL A 293 21.96 -30.39 -19.83
CA VAL A 293 23.41 -30.27 -19.42
C VAL A 293 23.55 -28.97 -18.60
N MET A 294 23.84 -29.04 -17.29
CA MET A 294 25.11 -28.82 -16.54
C MET A 294 25.46 -27.37 -16.13
N ASN A 295 25.84 -27.28 -14.85
CA ASN A 295 26.68 -26.30 -14.12
C ASN A 295 26.27 -24.83 -14.07
#